data_AF-K0TN75-F1
#
_entry.id   AF-K0TN75-F1
#
_cell.length_a   1.000
_cell.length_b   1.000
_cell.length_c   1.000
_cell.angle_alpha   90.00
_cell.angle_beta   90.00
_cell.angle_gamma   90.00
#
_symmetry.space_group_name_H-M   'P 1'
#
loop_
_entity.id
_entity.type
_entity.pdbx_description
1 polymer ?
#
loop_
_entity_poly.entity_id
_entity_poly.type
_entity_poly.pdbx_seq_one_letter_code
_entity_poly.pdbx_strand_id
1 'polypeptide(L)'
;MIASPGGSARRRQRRAPSFLLLLVVVLISQSCQCAGGVEESTCSVGDDGQCMQNDRGSSSSKIVDEDCVDEHELCRDWAMAGECAANPSFMLNACRRSCSVCEFELKASDFGKPQRITAHRSREIKEIVRLSEVYMAKVRNDPEYQSILGDCHNIDERCSEWALDDGCDDNPMKQSCSAACRSCDYVLSMKSLCALDPNGVDAIEAGGMDELFERMLRVAKENEWQPTVLSRPSSGDVSASVGDTENIVDGPWVITLENFLSQNEVDALLDWGAKNGYERSQAGDMVISDRTSSHAWCGADCSSQEVVSALLRRISTVTGIDVLNFESLQLLKYEGKMGISFSVEIGNSSTHVAY
;
A
#
# COMPACT_ATOMS: atom_id res chain seq x y z
N MET A 1 -33.61 -18.27 -63.11
CA MET A 1 -32.60 -17.26 -62.74
C MET A 1 -33.27 -16.32 -61.74
N ILE A 2 -33.41 -16.72 -60.48
CA ILE A 2 -32.49 -16.46 -59.35
C ILE A 2 -31.92 -15.04 -59.38
N ALA A 3 -32.44 -14.18 -58.51
CA ALA A 3 -31.73 -13.04 -57.94
C ALA A 3 -32.34 -12.75 -56.54
N SER A 4 -31.53 -12.98 -55.52
CA SER A 4 -31.82 -12.75 -54.09
C SER A 4 -31.87 -11.26 -53.74
N PRO A 5 -32.56 -10.87 -52.66
CA PRO A 5 -32.20 -9.69 -51.88
C PRO A 5 -31.69 -10.08 -50.48
N GLY A 6 -30.42 -9.74 -50.23
CA GLY A 6 -30.01 -8.85 -49.13
C GLY A 6 -30.26 -9.31 -47.70
N GLY A 7 -29.18 -9.70 -47.03
CA GLY A 7 -29.14 -10.18 -45.65
C GLY A 7 -29.66 -9.20 -44.58
N SER A 8 -30.15 -9.80 -43.51
CA SER A 8 -30.59 -9.17 -42.28
C SER A 8 -29.41 -8.52 -41.54
N ALA A 9 -29.54 -7.23 -41.26
CA ALA A 9 -28.63 -6.49 -40.41
C ALA A 9 -28.64 -7.10 -38.99
N ARG A 10 -27.56 -7.79 -38.61
CA ARG A 10 -27.30 -8.16 -37.22
C ARG A 10 -27.07 -6.87 -36.42
N ARG A 11 -28.06 -6.46 -35.62
CA ARG A 11 -27.88 -5.52 -34.51
C ARG A 11 -26.76 -6.05 -33.62
N ARG A 12 -25.61 -5.40 -33.63
CA ARG A 12 -24.58 -5.56 -32.61
C ARG A 12 -25.20 -5.12 -31.28
N GLN A 13 -25.57 -6.07 -30.42
CA GLN A 13 -25.73 -5.79 -28.99
C GLN A 13 -24.38 -5.25 -28.50
N ARG A 14 -24.35 -3.96 -28.12
CA ARG A 14 -23.25 -3.43 -27.34
C ARG A 14 -23.24 -4.21 -26.03
N ARG A 15 -22.11 -4.85 -25.70
CA ARG A 15 -21.89 -5.42 -24.38
C ARG A 15 -22.11 -4.29 -23.38
N ALA A 16 -22.95 -4.51 -22.38
CA ALA A 16 -23.10 -3.57 -21.28
C ALA A 16 -21.70 -3.39 -20.64
N PRO A 17 -21.31 -2.17 -20.27
CA PRO A 17 -20.17 -1.98 -19.38
C PRO A 17 -20.35 -2.84 -18.12
N SER A 18 -19.35 -3.67 -17.81
CA SER A 18 -19.33 -4.41 -16.55
C SER A 18 -19.06 -3.42 -15.42
N PHE A 19 -19.98 -3.32 -14.46
CA PHE A 19 -19.83 -2.50 -13.26
C PHE A 19 -19.51 -3.39 -12.07
N LEU A 20 -18.43 -3.07 -11.38
CA LEU A 20 -18.05 -3.70 -10.13
C LEU A 20 -18.14 -2.64 -9.03
N LEU A 21 -19.06 -2.82 -8.09
CA LEU A 21 -19.04 -2.07 -6.84
C LEU A 21 -18.13 -2.82 -5.87
N LEU A 22 -16.92 -2.30 -5.67
CA LEU A 22 -16.01 -2.83 -4.65
C LEU A 22 -16.33 -2.13 -3.32
N LEU A 23 -16.99 -2.85 -2.42
CA LEU A 23 -17.17 -2.39 -1.05
C LEU A 23 -16.01 -2.92 -0.21
N VAL A 24 -15.06 -2.05 0.11
CA VAL A 24 -13.97 -2.38 1.02
C VAL A 24 -14.34 -1.87 2.40
N VAL A 25 -14.72 -2.78 3.30
CA VAL A 25 -14.83 -2.42 4.72
C VAL A 25 -13.42 -2.43 5.30
N VAL A 26 -12.75 -1.27 5.29
CA VAL A 26 -11.52 -1.09 6.06
C VAL A 26 -11.93 -0.79 7.49
N LEU A 27 -12.09 -1.83 8.30
CA LEU A 27 -12.01 -1.64 9.73
C LEU A 27 -10.55 -1.35 10.04
N ILE A 28 -10.25 -0.14 10.50
CA ILE A 28 -8.95 0.18 11.07
C ILE A 28 -8.86 -0.58 12.40
N SER A 29 -8.68 -1.89 12.30
CA SER A 29 -7.95 -2.62 13.30
C SER A 29 -6.53 -2.13 13.15
N GLN A 30 -6.06 -1.31 14.10
CA GLN A 30 -4.63 -1.26 14.31
C GLN A 30 -4.28 -2.68 14.76
N SER A 31 -3.92 -3.53 13.79
CA SER A 31 -3.22 -4.75 14.07
C SER A 31 -1.90 -4.29 14.68
N CYS A 32 -1.87 -4.19 16.01
CA CYS A 32 -0.62 -4.25 16.72
C CYS A 32 0.01 -5.57 16.31
N GLN A 33 0.97 -5.50 15.39
CA GLN A 33 1.97 -6.54 15.28
C GLN A 33 2.70 -6.53 16.61
N CYS A 34 2.29 -7.44 17.49
CA CYS A 34 3.11 -7.80 18.63
C CYS A 34 4.45 -8.27 18.07
N ALA A 35 5.51 -7.51 18.33
CA ALA A 35 6.87 -7.97 18.21
C ALA A 35 7.02 -9.21 19.12
N GLY A 36 7.01 -10.39 18.52
CA GLY A 36 6.98 -11.65 19.27
C GLY A 36 6.82 -12.88 18.39
N GLY A 37 7.50 -12.93 17.25
CA GLY A 37 7.72 -14.15 16.48
C GLY A 37 9.21 -14.43 16.45
N VAL A 38 9.69 -15.29 17.35
CA VAL A 38 11.01 -15.89 17.23
C VAL A 38 10.94 -16.80 16.00
N GLU A 39 11.48 -16.35 14.88
CA GLU A 39 11.85 -17.30 13.83
C GLU A 39 12.92 -18.22 14.40
N GLU A 40 12.67 -19.51 14.23
CA GLU A 40 13.54 -20.61 14.58
C GLU A 40 14.87 -20.47 13.83
N SER A 41 15.79 -19.67 14.37
CA SER A 41 17.17 -19.68 13.96
C SER A 41 17.72 -21.07 14.30
N THR A 42 17.93 -21.87 13.27
CA THR A 42 18.60 -23.16 13.35
C THR A 42 19.96 -22.99 14.03
N CYS A 43 20.01 -23.33 15.31
CA CYS A 43 21.26 -23.44 16.04
C CYS A 43 22.00 -24.68 15.52
N SER A 44 22.94 -24.47 14.59
CA SER A 44 23.88 -25.51 14.21
C SER A 44 24.96 -25.61 15.29
N VAL A 45 24.87 -26.64 16.12
CA VAL A 45 25.90 -27.03 17.09
C VAL A 45 27.01 -27.74 16.33
N GLY A 46 28.25 -27.22 16.41
CA GLY A 46 29.43 -27.98 16.02
C GLY A 46 29.75 -29.05 17.07
N ASP A 47 30.34 -30.17 16.65
CA ASP A 47 30.61 -31.37 17.46
C ASP A 47 31.61 -31.18 18.64
N ASP A 48 32.01 -29.94 18.96
CA ASP A 48 32.90 -29.59 20.07
C ASP A 48 32.26 -28.73 21.17
N GLY A 49 30.95 -28.44 21.08
CA GLY A 49 30.15 -27.99 22.22
C GLY A 49 30.53 -26.63 22.82
N GLN A 50 31.11 -25.72 22.04
CA GLN A 50 31.37 -24.34 22.47
C GLN A 50 30.54 -23.32 21.68
N CYS A 51 29.89 -22.39 22.39
CA CYS A 51 29.22 -21.24 21.80
C CYS A 51 30.27 -20.23 21.31
N MET A 52 30.33 -19.96 20.00
CA MET A 52 31.16 -18.87 19.48
C MET A 52 30.58 -17.52 19.91
N GLN A 53 31.40 -16.71 20.57
CA GLN A 53 31.13 -15.30 20.75
C GLN A 53 31.23 -14.62 19.38
N ASN A 54 30.17 -13.97 18.94
CA ASN A 54 30.18 -13.19 17.70
C ASN A 54 31.09 -11.98 17.88
N ASP A 55 32.36 -12.16 17.53
CA ASP A 55 33.31 -11.09 17.36
C ASP A 55 32.79 -10.12 16.29
N ARG A 56 32.76 -8.84 16.66
CA ARG A 56 32.64 -7.70 15.76
C ARG A 56 33.73 -7.78 14.71
N GLY A 57 33.38 -8.26 13.53
CA GLY A 57 34.26 -8.35 12.37
C GLY A 57 33.54 -7.92 11.10
N SER A 58 33.68 -6.63 10.80
CA SER A 58 33.62 -6.03 9.46
C SER A 58 33.28 -6.98 8.31
N SER A 59 32.01 -7.01 7.91
CA SER A 59 31.64 -7.38 6.54
C SER A 59 31.14 -6.10 5.87
N SER A 60 32.02 -5.50 5.09
CA SER A 60 31.68 -4.42 4.17
C SER A 60 30.74 -5.00 3.12
N SER A 61 29.43 -4.86 3.34
CA SER A 61 28.41 -5.13 2.32
C SER A 61 28.57 -4.07 1.23
N LYS A 62 29.45 -4.33 0.26
CA LYS A 62 29.41 -3.61 -1.01
C LYS A 62 28.09 -4.00 -1.69
N ILE A 63 27.09 -3.14 -1.54
CA ILE A 63 25.86 -3.23 -2.32
C ILE A 63 26.26 -2.95 -3.76
N VAL A 64 26.08 -3.94 -4.63
CA VAL A 64 26.22 -3.74 -6.07
C VAL A 64 24.98 -2.97 -6.51
N ASP A 65 25.22 -1.77 -7.02
CA ASP A 65 24.22 -0.94 -7.65
C ASP A 65 23.83 -1.56 -9.00
N GLU A 66 22.81 -2.43 -9.00
CA GLU A 66 22.28 -3.02 -10.23
C GLU A 66 21.75 -1.97 -11.22
N ASP A 67 21.44 -0.75 -10.73
CA ASP A 67 20.93 0.37 -11.52
C ASP A 67 22.03 1.37 -11.97
N CYS A 68 23.27 1.18 -11.51
CA CYS A 68 24.42 1.88 -12.08
C CYS A 68 24.95 1.14 -13.30
N VAL A 69 24.41 1.56 -14.42
CA VAL A 69 24.91 1.20 -15.73
C VAL A 69 25.22 2.47 -16.51
N ASP A 70 26.18 2.35 -17.42
CA ASP A 70 26.33 3.33 -18.47
C ASP A 70 25.25 3.03 -19.52
N GLU A 71 24.46 4.03 -19.87
CA GLU A 71 23.39 3.96 -20.86
C GLU A 71 23.91 4.09 -22.29
N HIS A 72 25.20 4.44 -22.45
CA HIS A 72 25.84 4.60 -23.75
C HIS A 72 27.19 3.87 -23.82
N GLU A 73 27.42 3.17 -24.93
CA GLU A 73 28.65 2.38 -25.14
C GLU A 73 29.92 3.25 -25.10
N LEU A 74 29.82 4.51 -25.52
CA LEU A 74 30.90 5.50 -25.50
C LEU A 74 31.11 6.22 -24.16
N CYS A 75 30.33 5.89 -23.12
CA CYS A 75 30.45 6.56 -21.82
C CYS A 75 31.87 6.51 -21.26
N ARG A 76 32.56 5.38 -21.46
CA ARG A 76 33.96 5.21 -21.03
C ARG A 76 34.90 6.16 -21.77
N ASP A 77 34.73 6.29 -23.08
CA ASP A 77 35.57 7.12 -23.92
C ASP A 77 35.35 8.61 -23.64
N TRP A 78 34.09 9.01 -23.44
CA TRP A 78 33.72 10.36 -23.05
C TRP A 78 34.23 10.71 -21.65
N ALA A 79 34.11 9.78 -20.69
CA ALA A 79 34.67 9.98 -19.36
C ALA A 79 36.20 10.16 -19.41
N MET A 80 36.91 9.36 -20.20
CA MET A 80 38.35 9.52 -20.43
C MET A 80 38.71 10.84 -21.14
N ALA A 81 37.83 11.35 -21.99
CA ALA A 81 37.97 12.65 -22.63
C ALA A 81 37.67 13.84 -21.69
N GLY A 82 37.27 13.57 -20.43
CA GLY A 82 36.99 14.61 -19.44
C GLY A 82 35.55 15.15 -19.48
N GLU A 83 34.66 14.50 -20.22
CA GLU A 83 33.26 14.95 -20.37
C GLU A 83 32.48 14.91 -19.06
N CYS A 84 32.89 14.11 -18.07
CA CYS A 84 32.27 14.13 -16.74
C CYS A 84 32.33 15.50 -16.07
N ALA A 85 33.38 16.30 -16.36
CA ALA A 85 33.54 17.66 -15.87
C ALA A 85 33.08 18.72 -16.89
N ALA A 86 33.27 18.46 -18.19
CA ALA A 86 32.91 19.40 -19.26
C ALA A 86 31.41 19.40 -19.60
N ASN A 87 30.75 18.25 -19.47
CA ASN A 87 29.33 18.05 -19.75
C ASN A 87 28.65 17.22 -18.64
N PRO A 88 28.64 17.73 -17.39
CA PRO A 88 28.13 16.98 -16.24
C PRO A 88 26.64 16.64 -16.38
N SER A 89 25.84 17.52 -17.00
CA SER A 89 24.40 17.32 -17.14
C SER A 89 24.03 16.07 -17.94
N PHE A 90 24.81 15.72 -18.95
CA PHE A 90 24.60 14.48 -19.71
C PHE A 90 25.32 13.30 -19.06
N MET A 91 26.59 13.51 -18.72
CA MET A 91 27.49 12.44 -18.30
C MET A 91 27.13 11.87 -16.93
N LEU A 92 26.65 12.68 -15.98
CA LEU A 92 26.26 12.20 -14.66
C LEU A 92 24.91 11.47 -14.65
N ASN A 93 24.14 11.52 -15.74
CA ASN A 93 22.87 10.82 -15.88
C ASN A 93 23.01 9.56 -16.73
N ALA A 94 23.60 9.69 -17.93
CA ALA A 94 23.74 8.60 -18.89
C ALA A 94 25.00 7.76 -18.68
N CYS A 95 26.05 8.33 -18.08
CA CYS A 95 27.37 7.70 -17.97
C CYS A 95 27.83 7.57 -16.52
N ARG A 96 26.88 7.17 -15.65
CA ARG A 96 27.03 7.17 -14.21
C ARG A 96 28.22 6.32 -13.75
N ARG A 97 28.40 5.14 -14.36
CA ARG A 97 29.47 4.20 -14.00
C ARG A 97 30.82 4.73 -14.47
N SER A 98 30.89 5.19 -15.72
CA SER A 98 32.11 5.74 -16.31
C SER A 98 32.57 7.03 -15.63
N CYS A 99 31.64 7.85 -15.14
CA CYS A 99 31.95 9.04 -14.34
C CYS A 99 32.19 8.77 -12.86
N SER A 100 32.20 7.50 -12.44
CA SER A 100 32.42 7.09 -11.05
C SER A 100 31.46 7.77 -10.07
N VAL A 101 30.24 8.08 -10.52
CA VAL A 101 29.16 8.59 -9.65
C VAL A 101 28.26 7.46 -9.15
N CYS A 102 28.72 6.23 -9.28
CA CYS A 102 28.06 5.07 -8.73
C CYS A 102 28.76 4.62 -7.47
N GLU A 103 28.40 5.26 -6.37
CA GLU A 103 28.64 4.70 -5.07
C GLU A 103 27.36 4.88 -4.26
N PHE A 104 26.77 3.75 -3.86
CA PHE A 104 25.79 3.67 -2.80
C PHE A 104 26.46 2.98 -1.61
N GLU A 105 26.75 3.76 -0.58
CA GLU A 105 27.13 3.19 0.72
C GLU A 105 25.87 3.09 1.57
N LEU A 106 25.57 1.89 2.08
CA LEU A 106 24.65 1.73 3.20
C LEU A 106 25.45 1.88 4.49
N LYS A 107 25.14 2.91 5.27
CA LYS A 107 25.70 3.06 6.63
C LYS A 107 24.82 2.27 7.60
N ALA A 108 25.38 1.23 8.21
CA ALA A 108 24.73 0.54 9.32
C ALA A 108 24.36 1.58 10.41
N SER A 109 23.09 1.68 10.70
CA SER A 109 22.54 2.63 11.68
C SER A 109 21.91 1.87 12.83
N ASP A 110 22.28 2.19 14.07
CA ASP A 110 21.65 1.62 15.27
C ASP A 110 20.24 2.19 15.56
N PHE A 111 19.59 2.78 14.56
CA PHE A 111 18.33 3.54 14.65
C PHE A 111 17.41 3.24 13.47
N GLY A 112 17.40 1.98 13.01
CA GLY A 112 16.54 1.50 11.93
C GLY A 112 17.33 1.00 10.73
N LYS A 113 16.71 1.05 9.54
CA LYS A 113 17.35 0.59 8.31
C LYS A 113 18.58 1.42 7.97
N PRO A 114 19.67 0.78 7.50
CA PRO A 114 20.83 1.48 6.98
C PRO A 114 20.46 2.53 5.95
N GLN A 115 21.08 3.70 6.01
CA GLN A 115 20.75 4.81 5.13
C GLN A 115 21.62 4.79 3.87
N ARG A 116 20.99 4.95 2.71
CA ARG A 116 21.60 4.97 1.39
C ARG A 116 22.22 6.33 1.12
N ILE A 117 23.51 6.33 0.82
CA ILE A 117 24.26 7.53 0.46
C ILE A 117 24.48 7.52 -1.04
N THR A 118 23.83 8.44 -1.75
CA THR A 118 24.00 8.59 -3.20
C THR A 118 25.24 9.45 -3.52
N ALA A 119 26.03 9.08 -4.54
CA ALA A 119 27.26 9.83 -4.85
C ALA A 119 27.01 11.30 -5.18
N HIS A 120 25.95 11.60 -5.95
CA HIS A 120 25.57 12.95 -6.38
C HIS A 120 25.22 13.90 -5.21
N ARG A 121 24.75 13.37 -4.07
CA ARG A 121 24.37 14.17 -2.88
C ARG A 121 25.04 13.64 -1.60
N SER A 122 26.20 13.01 -1.77
CA SER A 122 26.83 12.24 -0.70
C SER A 122 27.23 13.11 0.49
N ARG A 123 27.58 14.38 0.28
CA ARG A 123 27.97 15.30 1.36
C ARG A 123 26.78 15.63 2.24
N GLU A 124 25.68 15.99 1.61
CA GLU A 124 24.44 16.42 2.25
C GLU A 124 23.79 15.26 3.01
N ILE A 125 23.67 14.09 2.36
CA ILE A 125 23.09 12.89 2.98
C ILE A 125 23.97 12.41 4.14
N LYS A 126 25.30 12.40 4.00
CA LYS A 126 26.21 12.05 5.11
C LYS A 126 26.04 12.97 6.31
N GLU A 127 25.78 14.26 6.08
CA GLU A 127 25.51 15.20 7.17
C GLU A 127 24.20 14.89 7.88
N ILE A 128 23.12 14.56 7.15
CA ILE A 128 21.85 14.12 7.76
C ILE A 128 22.06 12.85 8.59
N VAL A 129 22.76 11.84 8.06
CA VAL A 129 23.07 10.60 8.80
C VAL A 129 23.84 10.90 10.09
N ARG A 130 24.87 11.75 10.01
CA ARG A 130 25.67 12.17 11.18
C ARG A 130 24.83 12.91 12.22
N LEU A 131 23.95 13.81 11.79
CA LEU A 131 23.04 14.53 12.68
C LEU A 131 22.03 13.58 13.34
N SER A 132 21.56 12.58 12.60
CA SER A 132 20.67 11.53 13.09
C SER A 132 21.34 10.67 14.16
N GLU A 133 22.59 10.26 13.95
CA GLU A 133 23.39 9.52 14.95
C GLU A 133 23.50 10.30 16.27
N VAL A 134 23.84 11.58 16.19
CA VAL A 134 23.97 12.45 17.37
C VAL A 134 22.62 12.63 18.07
N TYR A 135 21.54 12.79 17.30
CA TYR A 135 20.19 12.90 17.84
C TYR A 135 19.76 11.61 18.55
N MET A 136 19.92 10.46 17.90
CA MET A 136 19.52 9.17 18.46
C MET A 136 20.37 8.78 19.68
N ALA A 137 21.64 9.20 19.74
CA ALA A 137 22.45 9.05 20.94
C ALA A 137 21.89 9.84 22.14
N LYS A 138 21.28 11.02 21.90
CA LYS A 138 20.59 11.77 22.97
C LYS A 138 19.31 11.06 23.39
N VAL A 139 18.46 10.71 22.42
CA VAL A 139 17.18 10.02 22.65
C VAL A 139 17.37 8.73 23.44
N ARG A 140 18.38 7.92 23.11
CA ARG A 140 18.67 6.66 23.82
C ARG A 140 19.03 6.84 25.29
N ASN A 141 19.71 7.94 25.62
CA ASN A 141 20.15 8.21 26.99
C ASN A 141 19.10 8.96 27.81
N ASP A 142 18.01 9.39 27.19
CA ASP A 142 16.95 10.13 27.85
C ASP A 142 15.85 9.15 28.34
N PRO A 143 15.50 9.18 29.64
CA PRO A 143 14.47 8.29 30.20
C PRO A 143 13.07 8.52 29.61
N GLU A 144 12.78 9.72 29.09
CA GLU A 144 11.46 10.06 28.54
C GLU A 144 11.13 9.23 27.28
N TYR A 145 12.14 8.96 26.46
CA TYR A 145 11.97 8.28 25.17
C TYR A 145 12.11 6.76 25.25
N GLN A 146 12.37 6.19 26.44
CA GLN A 146 12.58 4.74 26.61
C GLN A 146 11.40 3.92 26.08
N SER A 147 10.17 4.43 26.26
CA SER A 147 8.95 3.76 25.79
C SER A 147 8.82 3.71 24.27
N ILE A 148 9.56 4.53 23.52
CA ILE A 148 9.45 4.65 22.06
C ILE A 148 10.74 4.31 21.32
N LEU A 149 11.77 3.78 21.99
CA LEU A 149 13.03 3.45 21.31
C LEU A 149 12.87 2.42 20.18
N GLY A 150 11.86 1.54 20.29
CA GLY A 150 11.48 0.62 19.21
C GLY A 150 10.73 1.31 18.06
N ASP A 151 10.05 2.42 18.32
CA ASP A 151 9.20 3.12 17.36
C ASP A 151 9.96 4.27 16.66
N CYS A 152 10.92 4.88 17.35
CA CYS A 152 11.74 5.97 16.80
C CYS A 152 12.92 5.44 15.99
N HIS A 153 12.67 5.08 14.74
CA HIS A 153 13.70 4.61 13.81
C HIS A 153 13.37 4.99 12.36
N ASN A 154 14.34 4.81 11.46
CA ASN A 154 14.12 4.91 10.02
C ASN A 154 13.63 3.57 9.46
N ILE A 155 12.49 3.54 8.80
CA ILE A 155 11.94 2.32 8.18
C ILE A 155 12.44 2.08 6.75
N ASP A 156 12.98 3.11 6.10
CA ASP A 156 13.44 3.09 4.70
C ASP A 156 14.91 3.52 4.59
N GLU A 157 15.61 3.00 3.59
CA GLU A 157 17.00 3.35 3.29
C GLU A 157 17.16 4.80 2.78
N ARG A 158 16.08 5.41 2.26
CA ARG A 158 16.05 6.77 1.72
C ARG A 158 15.58 7.83 2.70
N CYS A 159 15.29 7.49 3.96
CA CYS A 159 14.83 8.46 4.96
C CYS A 159 15.74 9.71 5.06
N SER A 160 17.06 9.54 4.95
CA SER A 160 18.02 10.66 4.99
C SER A 160 18.00 11.53 3.72
N GLU A 161 17.65 10.96 2.58
CA GLU A 161 17.47 11.70 1.33
C GLU A 161 16.15 12.47 1.34
N TRP A 162 15.05 11.84 1.76
CA TRP A 162 13.77 12.52 1.90
C TRP A 162 13.80 13.64 2.94
N ALA A 163 14.55 13.44 4.02
CA ALA A 163 14.77 14.49 5.01
C ALA A 163 15.54 15.70 4.46
N LEU A 164 16.35 15.50 3.41
CA LEU A 164 17.07 16.58 2.74
C LEU A 164 16.17 17.38 1.78
N ASP A 165 15.13 16.76 1.24
CA ASP A 165 14.17 17.37 0.30
C ASP A 165 12.95 17.98 1.01
N ASP A 166 13.14 18.47 2.24
CA ASP A 166 12.12 19.06 3.11
C ASP A 166 10.92 18.12 3.44
N GLY A 167 11.07 16.81 3.19
CA GLY A 167 10.02 15.83 3.45
C GLY A 167 9.67 15.67 4.93
N CYS A 168 10.49 16.20 5.84
CA CYS A 168 10.24 16.16 7.29
C CYS A 168 9.19 17.14 7.79
N ASP A 169 8.64 18.01 6.93
CA ASP A 169 7.48 18.82 7.31
C ASP A 169 6.20 17.98 7.35
N ASP A 170 6.16 16.87 6.61
CA ASP A 170 5.03 15.95 6.53
C ASP A 170 4.95 14.99 7.73
N ASN A 171 3.75 14.82 8.28
CA ASN A 171 3.50 13.94 9.43
C ASN A 171 3.90 12.47 9.21
N PRO A 172 3.63 11.84 8.06
CA PRO A 172 4.07 10.46 7.81
C PRO A 172 5.59 10.30 7.86
N MET A 173 6.34 11.29 7.36
CA MET A 173 7.80 11.27 7.39
C MET A 173 8.34 11.37 8.82
N LYS A 174 7.72 12.21 9.66
CA LYS A 174 8.08 12.34 11.09
C LYS A 174 7.89 11.04 11.88
N GLN A 175 6.99 10.15 11.46
CA GLN A 175 6.80 8.84 12.10
C GLN A 175 7.75 7.81 11.51
N SER A 176 7.68 7.61 10.20
CA SER A 176 8.38 6.54 9.47
C SER A 176 9.90 6.77 9.36
N CYS A 177 10.32 8.03 9.33
CA CYS A 177 11.73 8.44 9.22
C CYS A 177 12.11 9.31 10.42
N SER A 178 11.60 8.95 11.60
CA SER A 178 11.69 9.75 12.82
C SER A 178 13.12 10.08 13.25
N ALA A 179 14.07 9.17 13.03
CA ALA A 179 15.50 9.41 13.31
C ALA A 179 16.14 10.41 12.33
N ALA A 180 15.91 10.24 11.01
CA ALA A 180 16.39 11.17 9.98
C ALA A 180 15.78 12.57 10.12
N CYS A 181 14.48 12.62 10.42
CA CYS A 181 13.75 13.85 10.67
C CYS A 181 13.97 14.44 12.07
N ARG A 182 14.69 13.75 12.94
CA ARG A 182 14.97 14.16 14.33
C ARG A 182 13.68 14.51 15.10
N SER A 183 12.71 13.62 15.00
CA SER A 183 11.32 13.85 15.39
C SER A 183 10.75 12.76 16.31
N CYS A 184 11.58 12.11 17.12
CA CYS A 184 11.10 11.19 18.17
C CYS A 184 10.10 11.86 19.13
N ASP A 185 10.17 13.17 19.34
CA ASP A 185 9.20 13.94 20.15
C ASP A 185 7.80 13.84 19.54
N TYR A 186 7.71 13.85 18.20
CA TYR A 186 6.48 13.65 17.47
C TYR A 186 5.96 12.22 17.70
N VAL A 187 6.82 11.21 17.61
CA VAL A 187 6.46 9.81 17.90
C VAL A 187 5.96 9.64 19.34
N LEU A 188 6.64 10.27 20.31
CA LEU A 188 6.26 10.23 21.73
C LEU A 188 4.88 10.87 21.95
N SER A 189 4.66 12.06 21.38
CA SER A 189 3.37 12.74 21.47
C SER A 189 2.25 11.92 20.79
N MET A 190 2.50 11.33 19.63
CA MET A 190 1.55 10.46 18.95
C MET A 190 1.19 9.23 19.79
N LYS A 191 2.16 8.61 20.46
CA LYS A 191 1.90 7.48 21.37
C LYS A 191 1.05 7.88 22.57
N SER A 192 1.23 9.09 23.07
CA SER A 192 0.40 9.63 24.16
C SER A 192 -1.02 10.00 23.70
N LEU A 193 -1.17 10.51 22.47
CA LEU A 193 -2.46 10.90 21.89
C LEU A 193 -3.28 9.70 21.41
N CYS A 194 -2.62 8.66 20.92
CA CYS A 194 -3.21 7.40 20.47
C CYS A 194 -3.10 6.30 21.54
N ALA A 195 -2.91 6.66 22.81
CA ALA A 195 -2.93 5.69 23.89
C ALA A 195 -4.31 5.04 23.93
N LEU A 196 -4.35 3.71 23.78
CA LEU A 196 -5.57 2.94 23.93
C LEU A 196 -6.13 3.21 25.33
N ASP A 197 -7.44 3.44 25.41
CA ASP A 197 -8.11 3.50 26.71
C ASP A 197 -7.87 2.14 27.39
N PRO A 198 -7.23 2.10 28.58
CA PRO A 198 -7.00 0.84 29.29
C PRO A 198 -8.31 0.15 29.71
N ASN A 199 -9.44 0.88 29.70
CA ASN A 199 -10.79 0.34 29.88
C ASN A 199 -11.58 0.29 28.57
N GLY A 200 -10.92 0.56 27.44
CA GLY A 200 -11.50 0.45 26.11
C GLY A 200 -11.93 -0.98 25.88
N VAL A 201 -13.20 -1.14 25.54
CA VAL A 201 -13.75 -2.42 25.11
C VAL A 201 -13.49 -2.55 23.62
N ASP A 202 -13.00 -3.70 23.18
CA ASP A 202 -12.82 -3.97 21.77
C ASP A 202 -14.14 -3.73 21.02
N ALA A 203 -14.08 -2.93 19.95
CA ALA A 203 -15.27 -2.64 19.16
C ALA A 203 -15.84 -3.89 18.48
N ILE A 204 -15.00 -4.91 18.28
CA ILE A 204 -15.33 -6.20 17.68
C ILE A 204 -14.59 -7.27 18.47
N GLU A 205 -15.34 -8.17 19.11
CA GLU A 205 -14.79 -9.32 19.82
C GLU A 205 -14.31 -10.41 18.84
N ALA A 206 -13.54 -11.38 19.34
CA ALA A 206 -13.11 -12.51 18.52
C ALA A 206 -14.33 -13.25 17.91
N GLY A 207 -14.30 -13.46 16.59
CA GLY A 207 -15.44 -13.99 15.83
C GLY A 207 -16.44 -12.93 15.33
N GLY A 208 -16.36 -11.68 15.81
CA GLY A 208 -17.27 -10.61 15.38
C GLY A 208 -17.14 -10.24 13.90
N MET A 209 -15.98 -10.50 13.28
CA MET A 209 -15.82 -10.41 11.83
C MET A 209 -16.60 -11.51 11.09
N ASP A 210 -16.62 -12.73 11.60
CA ASP A 210 -17.41 -13.81 11.02
C ASP A 210 -18.91 -13.49 11.16
N GLU A 211 -19.34 -13.02 12.34
CA GLU A 211 -20.72 -12.58 12.58
C GLU A 211 -21.16 -11.46 11.62
N LEU A 212 -20.28 -10.50 11.35
CA LEU A 212 -20.51 -9.43 10.39
C LEU A 212 -20.80 -9.99 9.00
N PHE A 213 -19.92 -10.83 8.47
CA PHE A 213 -20.07 -11.39 7.12
C PHE A 213 -21.24 -12.38 7.02
N GLU A 214 -21.47 -13.20 8.03
CA GLU A 214 -22.63 -14.10 8.09
C GLU A 214 -23.95 -13.32 8.13
N ARG A 215 -23.99 -12.19 8.83
CA ARG A 215 -25.12 -11.25 8.78
C ARG A 215 -25.31 -10.70 7.37
N MET A 216 -24.24 -10.25 6.70
CA MET A 216 -24.29 -9.77 5.33
C MET A 216 -24.89 -10.83 4.38
N LEU A 217 -24.45 -12.09 4.50
CA LEU A 217 -24.96 -13.19 3.69
C LEU A 217 -26.45 -13.45 3.93
N ARG A 218 -26.92 -13.38 5.17
CA ARG A 218 -28.34 -13.54 5.51
C ARG A 218 -29.20 -12.42 4.91
N VAL A 219 -28.81 -11.17 5.14
CA VAL A 219 -29.50 -9.99 4.60
C VAL A 219 -29.53 -10.03 3.07
N ALA A 220 -28.42 -10.43 2.44
CA ALA A 220 -28.35 -10.55 0.99
C ALA A 220 -29.28 -11.63 0.43
N LYS A 221 -29.43 -12.76 1.10
CA LYS A 221 -30.40 -13.79 0.71
C LYS A 221 -31.85 -13.31 0.83
N GLU A 222 -32.18 -12.61 1.92
CA GLU A 222 -33.50 -12.04 2.15
C GLU A 222 -33.90 -11.00 1.09
N ASN A 223 -32.92 -10.31 0.50
CA ASN A 223 -33.11 -9.30 -0.54
C ASN A 223 -32.81 -9.80 -1.96
N GLU A 224 -32.66 -11.11 -2.16
CA GLU A 224 -32.42 -11.75 -3.47
C GLU A 224 -31.13 -11.31 -4.20
N TRP A 225 -30.10 -10.87 -3.46
CA TRP A 225 -28.80 -10.44 -4.02
C TRP A 225 -27.78 -11.58 -4.26
N GLN A 226 -28.27 -12.82 -4.39
CA GLN A 226 -27.52 -14.05 -4.70
C GLN A 226 -26.05 -14.05 -4.20
N PRO A 227 -25.82 -14.06 -2.87
CA PRO A 227 -24.48 -13.93 -2.34
C PRO A 227 -23.63 -15.18 -2.60
N THR A 228 -22.37 -14.99 -3.02
CA THR A 228 -21.38 -16.08 -3.17
C THR A 228 -20.16 -15.81 -2.29
N VAL A 229 -19.65 -16.84 -1.60
CA VAL A 229 -18.44 -16.73 -0.78
C VAL A 229 -17.25 -17.21 -1.61
N LEU A 230 -16.24 -16.35 -1.79
CA LEU A 230 -15.01 -16.66 -2.52
C LEU A 230 -13.87 -17.06 -1.58
N SER A 231 -13.77 -16.41 -0.42
CA SER A 231 -12.73 -16.65 0.58
C SER A 231 -13.27 -16.37 1.99
N ARG A 232 -12.79 -17.11 3.00
CA ARG A 232 -13.05 -16.86 4.43
C ARG A 232 -12.01 -17.56 5.32
N PRO A 233 -11.82 -17.15 6.58
CA PRO A 233 -10.90 -17.81 7.51
C PRO A 233 -11.34 -19.23 7.85
N SER A 234 -10.39 -20.16 7.97
CA SER A 234 -10.65 -21.59 8.25
C SER A 234 -11.02 -21.91 9.71
N SER A 235 -11.13 -20.94 10.60
CA SER A 235 -11.22 -21.16 12.05
C SER A 235 -12.62 -20.92 12.64
N GLY A 236 -13.28 -22.00 13.07
CA GLY A 236 -14.30 -22.01 14.15
C GLY A 236 -15.75 -22.25 13.70
N ASP A 237 -16.27 -23.45 13.93
CA ASP A 237 -17.67 -23.89 13.74
C ASP A 237 -18.30 -23.72 12.34
N VAL A 238 -18.14 -24.78 11.55
CA VAL A 238 -18.86 -25.03 10.30
C VAL A 238 -20.33 -25.39 10.62
N SER A 239 -21.15 -24.41 11.01
CA SER A 239 -22.61 -24.58 11.04
C SER A 239 -23.37 -23.65 10.11
N ALA A 240 -22.70 -22.73 9.40
CA ALA A 240 -23.31 -22.03 8.28
C ALA A 240 -23.29 -22.92 7.03
N SER A 241 -24.16 -23.92 7.00
CA SER A 241 -24.53 -24.68 5.82
C SER A 241 -25.14 -23.72 4.78
N VAL A 242 -24.29 -23.12 3.96
CA VAL A 242 -24.65 -22.45 2.71
C VAL A 242 -23.94 -23.22 1.61
N GLY A 243 -24.74 -23.74 0.68
CA GLY A 243 -24.31 -24.69 -0.35
C GLY A 243 -23.08 -24.24 -1.14
N ASP A 244 -22.39 -25.26 -1.65
CA ASP A 244 -21.18 -25.24 -2.49
C ASP A 244 -19.87 -24.98 -1.73
N THR A 245 -19.51 -25.95 -0.90
CA THR A 245 -18.23 -26.07 -0.18
C THR A 245 -17.02 -26.43 -1.07
N GLU A 246 -17.16 -26.52 -2.40
CA GLU A 246 -16.11 -27.14 -3.23
C GLU A 246 -14.96 -26.22 -3.65
N ASN A 247 -14.99 -24.90 -3.44
CA ASN A 247 -13.89 -24.00 -3.89
C ASN A 247 -13.63 -22.76 -3.00
N ILE A 248 -13.95 -22.80 -1.71
CA ILE A 248 -13.72 -21.63 -0.83
C ILE A 248 -12.24 -21.59 -0.44
N VAL A 249 -11.55 -20.50 -0.79
CA VAL A 249 -10.14 -20.28 -0.46
C VAL A 249 -10.01 -19.86 1.00
N ASP A 250 -9.02 -20.40 1.71
CA ASP A 250 -8.65 -19.91 3.04
C ASP A 250 -8.00 -18.53 2.92
N GLY A 251 -8.54 -17.55 3.64
CA GLY A 251 -8.09 -16.16 3.51
C GLY A 251 -9.05 -15.16 4.13
N PRO A 252 -8.90 -13.86 3.87
CA PRO A 252 -9.85 -12.85 4.35
C PRO A 252 -11.25 -13.12 3.77
N TRP A 253 -12.29 -12.64 4.46
CA TRP A 253 -13.64 -12.71 3.94
C TRP A 253 -13.77 -11.95 2.61
N VAL A 254 -14.16 -12.67 1.57
CA VAL A 254 -14.49 -12.11 0.26
C VAL A 254 -15.80 -12.71 -0.20
N ILE A 255 -16.81 -11.86 -0.39
CA ILE A 255 -18.13 -12.24 -0.88
C ILE A 255 -18.50 -11.41 -2.11
N THR A 256 -19.29 -11.98 -3.01
CA THR A 256 -19.95 -11.24 -4.10
C THR A 256 -21.43 -11.14 -3.84
N LEU A 257 -22.04 -10.02 -4.23
CA LEU A 257 -23.47 -9.76 -4.15
C LEU A 257 -23.98 -9.43 -5.55
N GLU A 258 -24.63 -10.40 -6.19
CA GLU A 258 -25.22 -10.19 -7.52
C GLU A 258 -26.52 -9.38 -7.43
N ASN A 259 -26.84 -8.62 -8.47
CA ASN A 259 -28.04 -7.76 -8.52
C ASN A 259 -28.14 -6.73 -7.38
N PHE A 260 -27.03 -6.42 -6.70
CA PHE A 260 -27.01 -5.45 -5.60
C PHE A 260 -27.35 -4.02 -6.06
N LEU A 261 -26.90 -3.67 -7.26
CA LEU A 261 -27.22 -2.41 -7.94
C LEU A 261 -28.20 -2.66 -9.08
N SER A 262 -29.23 -1.81 -9.17
CA SER A 262 -30.10 -1.78 -10.34
C SER A 262 -29.44 -1.00 -11.49
N GLN A 263 -29.82 -1.28 -12.73
CA GLN A 263 -29.29 -0.56 -13.90
C GLN A 263 -29.56 0.94 -13.82
N ASN A 264 -30.70 1.35 -13.25
CA ASN A 264 -31.03 2.77 -13.08
C ASN A 264 -30.10 3.48 -12.08
N GLU A 265 -29.71 2.78 -11.00
CA GLU A 265 -28.74 3.31 -10.02
C GLU A 265 -27.35 3.45 -10.65
N VAL A 266 -26.94 2.44 -11.43
CA VAL A 266 -25.69 2.47 -12.19
C VAL A 266 -25.67 3.65 -13.16
N ASP A 267 -26.72 3.82 -13.95
CA ASP A 267 -26.81 4.89 -14.95
C ASP A 267 -26.79 6.28 -14.28
N ALA A 268 -27.44 6.44 -13.12
CA ALA A 268 -27.42 7.68 -12.36
C ALA A 268 -26.03 8.02 -11.79
N LEU A 269 -25.32 7.02 -11.25
CA LEU A 269 -23.94 7.20 -10.77
C LEU A 269 -23.01 7.59 -11.92
N LEU A 270 -23.19 6.96 -13.08
CA LEU A 270 -22.41 7.27 -14.28
C LEU A 270 -22.67 8.66 -14.84
N ASP A 271 -23.93 9.07 -14.94
CA ASP A 271 -24.29 10.41 -15.40
C ASP A 271 -23.71 11.48 -14.46
N TRP A 272 -23.79 11.24 -13.15
CA TRP A 272 -23.17 12.12 -12.15
C TRP A 272 -21.64 12.21 -12.32
N GLY A 273 -20.96 11.07 -12.45
CA GLY A 273 -19.50 11.05 -12.66
C GLY A 273 -19.10 11.72 -13.98
N ALA A 274 -19.90 11.55 -15.04
CA ALA A 274 -19.68 12.22 -16.32
C ALA A 274 -19.87 13.74 -16.23
N LYS A 275 -20.82 14.21 -15.42
CA LYS A 275 -21.13 15.63 -15.23
C LYS A 275 -20.10 16.37 -14.38
N ASN A 276 -19.58 15.73 -13.33
CA ASN A 276 -18.59 16.35 -12.43
C ASN A 276 -17.15 16.22 -12.95
N GLY A 277 -16.94 15.35 -13.93
CA GLY A 277 -15.63 15.12 -14.52
C GLY A 277 -14.82 14.12 -13.71
N TYR A 278 -14.12 13.24 -14.42
CA TYR A 278 -13.16 12.34 -13.79
C TYR A 278 -11.78 12.98 -13.86
N GLU A 279 -11.15 13.20 -12.72
CA GLU A 279 -9.78 13.67 -12.66
C GLU A 279 -8.82 12.49 -12.80
N ARG A 280 -7.73 12.68 -13.55
CA ARG A 280 -6.72 11.63 -13.64
C ARG A 280 -6.09 11.48 -12.28
N SER A 281 -6.06 10.25 -11.80
CA SER A 281 -5.41 9.84 -10.56
C SER A 281 -3.96 10.34 -10.43
N GLN A 282 -3.76 11.51 -9.82
CA GLN A 282 -2.45 12.01 -9.40
C GLN A 282 -2.20 11.58 -7.95
N ALA A 283 -0.97 11.19 -7.64
CA ALA A 283 -0.51 10.99 -6.26
C ALA A 283 0.71 11.89 -6.10
N GLY A 284 0.46 13.13 -5.65
CA GLY A 284 1.44 14.21 -5.73
C GLY A 284 1.76 14.62 -7.18
N ASP A 285 2.94 15.24 -7.38
CA ASP A 285 3.43 15.74 -8.68
C ASP A 285 3.83 14.62 -9.67
N MET A 286 3.67 13.35 -9.30
CA MET A 286 3.99 12.22 -10.17
C MET A 286 2.72 11.48 -10.61
N VAL A 287 2.61 11.31 -11.94
CA VAL A 287 1.66 10.39 -12.56
C VAL A 287 2.15 8.97 -12.28
N ILE A 288 1.59 8.32 -11.25
CA ILE A 288 1.87 6.90 -10.97
C ILE A 288 1.48 6.09 -12.23
N SER A 289 2.45 5.40 -12.83
CA SER A 289 2.27 4.53 -14.00
C SER A 289 1.25 3.41 -13.76
N ASP A 290 1.12 3.01 -12.49
CA ASP A 290 0.35 1.84 -12.07
C ASP A 290 -1.11 2.16 -11.75
N ARG A 291 -1.47 3.45 -11.63
CA ARG A 291 -2.86 3.90 -11.43
C ARG A 291 -3.34 4.65 -12.66
N THR A 292 -3.84 3.87 -13.61
CA THR A 292 -4.31 4.38 -14.91
C THR A 292 -5.77 4.83 -14.90
N SER A 293 -6.47 4.66 -13.77
CA SER A 293 -7.86 5.10 -13.60
C SER A 293 -8.00 6.60 -13.45
N SER A 294 -9.13 7.14 -13.90
CA SER A 294 -9.61 8.45 -13.49
C SER A 294 -10.65 8.28 -12.37
N HIS A 295 -10.72 9.23 -11.44
CA HIS A 295 -11.57 9.13 -10.26
C HIS A 295 -12.45 10.37 -10.08
N ALA A 296 -13.58 10.19 -9.39
CA ALA A 296 -14.47 11.25 -8.95
C ALA A 296 -14.99 10.93 -7.55
N TRP A 297 -14.94 11.92 -6.64
CA TRP A 297 -15.43 11.78 -5.27
C TRP A 297 -16.85 12.33 -5.15
N CYS A 298 -17.77 11.51 -4.67
CA CYS A 298 -19.16 11.87 -4.41
C CYS A 298 -19.24 12.84 -3.22
N GLY A 299 -19.27 14.14 -3.52
CA GLY A 299 -19.39 15.22 -2.55
C GLY A 299 -20.81 15.37 -1.98
N ALA A 300 -21.08 16.52 -1.35
CA ALA A 300 -22.37 16.81 -0.72
C ALA A 300 -23.53 16.90 -1.75
N ASP A 301 -23.25 17.41 -2.94
CA ASP A 301 -24.20 17.50 -4.06
C ASP A 301 -24.63 16.10 -4.54
N CYS A 302 -23.67 15.19 -4.63
CA CYS A 302 -23.87 13.80 -5.01
C CYS A 302 -24.65 13.02 -3.94
N SER A 303 -24.21 13.14 -2.68
CA SER A 303 -24.80 12.43 -1.53
C SER A 303 -26.24 12.85 -1.24
N SER A 304 -26.63 14.06 -1.67
CA SER A 304 -27.99 14.57 -1.55
C SER A 304 -28.99 13.97 -2.54
N GLN A 305 -28.51 13.28 -3.59
CA GLN A 305 -29.40 12.64 -4.55
C GLN A 305 -30.08 11.43 -3.92
N GLU A 306 -31.39 11.29 -4.17
CA GLU A 306 -32.20 10.19 -3.61
C GLU A 306 -31.62 8.81 -3.96
N VAL A 307 -31.12 8.65 -5.19
CA VAL A 307 -30.53 7.40 -5.67
C VAL A 307 -29.28 7.02 -4.86
N VAL A 308 -28.43 8.01 -4.56
CA VAL A 308 -27.19 7.81 -3.80
C VAL A 308 -27.48 7.59 -2.32
N SER A 309 -28.41 8.36 -1.74
CA SER A 309 -28.84 8.17 -0.36
C SER A 309 -29.48 6.80 -0.14
N ALA A 310 -30.32 6.34 -1.08
CA ALA A 310 -30.90 5.01 -1.04
C ALA A 310 -29.84 3.90 -1.11
N LEU A 311 -28.82 4.07 -1.96
CA LEU A 311 -27.67 3.15 -2.04
C LEU A 311 -26.88 3.12 -0.72
N LEU A 312 -26.53 4.27 -0.14
CA LEU A 312 -25.81 4.33 1.13
C LEU A 312 -26.59 3.68 2.27
N ARG A 313 -27.92 3.87 2.32
CA ARG A 313 -28.78 3.15 3.28
C ARG A 313 -28.81 1.65 3.03
N ARG A 314 -28.83 1.21 1.76
CA ARG A 314 -28.76 -0.22 1.42
C ARG A 314 -27.44 -0.83 1.89
N ILE A 315 -26.33 -0.15 1.64
CA ILE A 315 -25.00 -0.53 2.13
C ILE A 315 -24.98 -0.60 3.66
N SER A 316 -25.56 0.38 4.34
CA SER A 316 -25.71 0.39 5.80
C SER A 316 -26.52 -0.80 6.31
N THR A 317 -27.62 -1.17 5.64
CA THR A 317 -28.41 -2.35 5.99
C THR A 317 -27.62 -3.66 5.83
N VAL A 318 -26.83 -3.78 4.77
CA VAL A 318 -26.03 -5.00 4.52
C VAL A 318 -24.91 -5.12 5.55
N THR A 319 -24.13 -4.05 5.70
CA THR A 319 -22.95 -4.02 6.58
C THR A 319 -23.31 -3.93 8.04
N GLY A 320 -24.50 -3.40 8.38
CA GLY A 320 -24.89 -3.06 9.75
C GLY A 320 -24.10 -1.88 10.34
N ILE A 321 -23.42 -1.10 9.49
CA ILE A 321 -22.63 0.07 9.90
C ILE A 321 -23.44 1.33 9.58
N ASP A 322 -23.48 2.28 10.52
CA ASP A 322 -24.19 3.55 10.32
C ASP A 322 -23.55 4.36 9.18
N VAL A 323 -24.39 5.01 8.36
CA VAL A 323 -23.98 5.84 7.21
C VAL A 323 -23.01 6.95 7.62
N LEU A 324 -23.08 7.43 8.87
CA LEU A 324 -22.16 8.44 9.40
C LEU A 324 -20.69 7.97 9.47
N ASN A 325 -20.46 6.65 9.44
CA ASN A 325 -19.12 6.07 9.43
C ASN A 325 -18.60 5.77 8.02
N PHE A 326 -19.34 6.14 6.96
CA PHE A 326 -18.92 5.93 5.59
C PHE A 326 -18.12 7.12 5.06
N GLU A 327 -17.05 6.82 4.36
CA GLU A 327 -16.40 7.80 3.48
C GLU A 327 -17.29 8.12 2.28
N SER A 328 -17.00 9.24 1.61
CA SER A 328 -17.65 9.60 0.35
C SER A 328 -17.45 8.51 -0.70
N LEU A 329 -18.50 8.18 -1.45
CA LEU A 329 -18.40 7.21 -2.54
C LEU A 329 -17.37 7.67 -3.59
N GLN A 330 -16.43 6.80 -3.90
CA GLN A 330 -15.43 7.05 -4.94
C GLN A 330 -15.83 6.29 -6.22
N LEU A 331 -16.00 7.04 -7.32
CA LEU A 331 -16.21 6.45 -8.65
C LEU A 331 -14.86 6.37 -9.36
N LEU A 332 -14.52 5.18 -9.86
CA LEU A 332 -13.31 4.93 -10.63
C LEU A 332 -13.69 4.52 -12.05
N LYS A 333 -13.06 5.16 -13.04
CA LYS A 333 -13.23 4.88 -14.46
C LYS A 333 -11.91 4.41 -15.07
N TYR A 334 -11.97 3.34 -15.84
CA TYR A 334 -10.84 2.73 -16.54
C TYR A 334 -11.08 2.81 -18.05
N GLU A 335 -10.08 3.20 -18.83
CA GLU A 335 -10.18 3.29 -20.30
C GLU A 335 -9.02 2.55 -21.00
N GLY A 336 -9.24 1.37 -21.60
CA GLY A 336 -8.20 0.63 -22.34
C GLY A 336 -7.63 -0.57 -21.55
N LYS A 337 -6.36 -0.95 -21.79
CA LYS A 337 -5.65 -2.02 -21.06
C LYS A 337 -5.14 -1.47 -19.72
N MET A 338 -6.04 -1.26 -18.78
CA MET A 338 -5.79 -0.57 -17.52
C MET A 338 -6.38 -1.38 -16.37
N GLY A 339 -5.59 -1.63 -15.33
CA GLY A 339 -6.02 -2.29 -14.11
C GLY A 339 -5.52 -1.56 -12.86
N ILE A 340 -6.10 -1.85 -11.71
CA ILE A 340 -5.48 -1.57 -10.41
C ILE A 340 -4.75 -2.84 -9.99
N SER A 341 -3.46 -2.71 -9.69
CA SER A 341 -2.75 -3.76 -8.96
C SER A 341 -3.16 -3.68 -7.49
N PHE A 342 -3.96 -4.64 -7.03
CA PHE A 342 -4.10 -4.92 -5.61
C PHE A 342 -3.05 -5.98 -5.27
N SER A 343 -1.97 -5.57 -4.62
CA SER A 343 -1.02 -6.51 -4.03
C SER A 343 -1.55 -6.91 -2.66
N VAL A 344 -2.28 -8.02 -2.58
CA VAL A 344 -2.49 -8.70 -1.30
C VAL A 344 -1.40 -9.77 -1.22
N GLU A 345 -0.37 -9.54 -0.42
CA GLU A 345 0.63 -10.56 -0.13
C GLU A 345 0.00 -11.64 0.75
N ILE A 346 -0.58 -12.66 0.11
CA ILE A 346 -0.82 -13.95 0.74
C ILE A 346 0.40 -14.80 0.38
N GLY A 347 1.06 -15.34 1.40
CA GLY A 347 2.43 -15.87 1.35
C GLY A 347 2.86 -16.62 0.08
N ASN A 348 4.13 -16.43 -0.27
CA ASN A 348 5.00 -17.16 -1.20
C ASN A 348 4.47 -17.73 -2.53
N SER A 349 3.30 -17.32 -2.99
CA SER A 349 2.89 -17.55 -4.38
C SER A 349 2.18 -16.33 -4.95
N SER A 350 2.94 -15.53 -5.70
CA SER A 350 2.43 -14.44 -6.52
C SER A 350 1.50 -15.00 -7.59
N THR A 351 0.19 -14.90 -7.38
CA THR A 351 -0.81 -15.11 -8.43
C THR A 351 -1.26 -13.75 -8.95
N HIS A 352 -0.80 -13.41 -10.15
CA HIS A 352 -1.24 -12.22 -10.86
C HIS A 352 -2.66 -12.46 -11.40
N VAL A 353 -3.66 -11.82 -10.80
CA VAL A 353 -4.99 -11.73 -11.40
C VAL A 353 -5.11 -10.38 -12.10
N ALA A 354 -4.96 -10.40 -13.43
CA ALA A 354 -5.26 -9.26 -14.28
C ALA A 354 -6.75 -9.30 -14.66
N TYR A 355 -7.49 -8.24 -14.35
CA TYR A 355 -8.84 -8.02 -14.86
C TYR A 355 -8.84 -7.03 -16.02
#